data_AF-A0A6A6Z2Q1-F1
#
_entry.id   AF-A0A6A6Z2Q1-F1
#
_cell.length_a   1.000
_cell.length_b   1.000
_cell.length_c   1.000
_cell.angle_alpha   90.00
_cell.angle_beta   90.00
_cell.angle_gamma   90.00
#
_symmetry.space_group_name_H-M   'P 1'
#
loop_
_entity.id
_entity.type
_entity.pdbx_description
1 polymer ?
#
loop_
_entity_poly.entity_id
_entity_poly.type
_entity_poly.pdbx_seq_one_letter_code
_entity_poly.pdbx_strand_id
1 'polypeptide(L)'
;MDLTVAANNVNSPPNVRIYSCKKIGNVLLQNVSTFSASDLNLIQESLIIEGNSQLPLIYLNSLKLYAVQGSVVVANNADLSNISFPTLTSAGNLSITSNPKVMAIDQFDMLATVEGQITVSGNFGNVSFPDLKNARSLSVSSANSTFNCSDFAMLWTYGFVKDAYECQGAYFDRSSSPVKASTPNQDDSTGGLATDEKAGIGLSALERSLFGLELF
;
A
#
# COMPACT_ATOMS: atom_id res chain seq x y z
N MET A 1 -20.16 9.39 18.41
CA MET A 1 -20.17 8.14 19.20
C MET A 1 -19.00 7.38 18.70
N ASP A 2 -18.09 7.11 19.62
CA ASP A 2 -16.70 6.90 19.30
C ASP A 2 -16.24 5.73 20.17
N LEU A 3 -15.38 4.88 19.63
CA LEU A 3 -14.84 3.74 20.36
C LEU A 3 -13.36 3.96 20.57
N THR A 4 -12.98 4.23 21.82
CA THR A 4 -11.58 4.15 22.25
C THR A 4 -11.43 2.93 23.16
N VAL A 5 -10.63 1.97 22.74
CA VAL A 5 -10.15 0.87 23.59
C VAL A 5 -8.64 0.99 23.67
N ALA A 6 -8.15 1.51 24.79
CA ALA A 6 -6.73 1.50 25.15
C ALA A 6 -6.59 0.69 26.44
N ALA A 7 -6.11 -0.55 26.36
CA ALA A 7 -5.99 -1.42 27.52
C ALA A 7 -4.61 -1.28 28.19
N ASN A 8 -4.59 -1.26 29.52
CA ASN A 8 -3.33 -1.19 30.28
C ASN A 8 -2.69 -2.56 30.52
N ASN A 9 -3.36 -3.67 30.17
CA ASN A 9 -2.86 -5.03 30.39
C ASN A 9 -2.31 -5.64 29.09
N VAL A 10 -1.01 -5.47 28.85
CA VAL A 10 -0.28 -6.03 27.70
C VAL A 10 -0.11 -7.56 27.75
N ASN A 11 -0.35 -8.19 28.90
CA ASN A 11 -0.19 -9.64 29.09
C ASN A 11 -1.48 -10.43 28.84
N SER A 12 -2.64 -9.75 28.88
CA SER A 12 -3.94 -10.30 28.51
C SER A 12 -4.83 -9.16 27.98
N PRO A 13 -4.57 -8.70 26.74
CA PRO A 13 -5.31 -7.60 26.15
C PRO A 13 -6.73 -8.05 25.72
N PRO A 14 -7.76 -7.19 25.83
CA PRO A 14 -9.15 -7.56 25.58
C PRO A 14 -9.43 -7.90 24.11
N ASN A 15 -10.47 -8.69 23.90
CA ASN A 15 -11.09 -8.92 22.59
C ASN A 15 -12.20 -7.88 22.38
N VAL A 16 -12.13 -7.11 21.30
CA VAL A 16 -13.10 -6.04 21.01
C VAL A 16 -14.08 -6.50 19.94
N ARG A 17 -15.38 -6.51 20.27
CA ARG A 17 -16.43 -6.86 19.31
C ARG A 17 -17.60 -5.90 19.36
N ILE A 18 -17.94 -5.32 18.21
CA ILE A 18 -19.11 -4.47 18.01
C ILE A 18 -20.18 -5.26 17.25
N TYR A 19 -21.43 -5.20 17.72
CA TYR A 19 -22.58 -5.82 17.07
C TYR A 19 -23.53 -4.74 16.56
N SER A 20 -24.13 -4.92 15.37
CA SER A 20 -25.20 -4.10 14.78
C SER A 20 -24.91 -2.60 14.56
N CYS A 21 -23.78 -2.06 15.01
CA CYS A 21 -23.36 -0.69 14.78
C CYS A 21 -22.93 -0.51 13.32
N LYS A 22 -23.73 0.21 12.52
CA LYS A 22 -23.43 0.49 11.10
C LYS A 22 -22.54 1.70 10.87
N LYS A 23 -22.54 2.65 11.81
CA LYS A 23 -21.87 3.94 11.67
C LYS A 23 -21.30 4.38 13.01
N ILE A 24 -20.05 4.80 13.03
CA ILE A 24 -19.34 5.30 14.21
C ILE A 24 -18.54 6.55 13.84
N GLY A 25 -18.15 7.36 14.83
CA GLY A 25 -17.31 8.54 14.62
C GLY A 25 -15.84 8.14 14.48
N ASN A 26 -15.09 8.18 15.57
CA ASN A 26 -13.72 7.69 15.66
C ASN A 26 -13.63 6.25 16.21
N VAL A 27 -12.61 5.50 15.78
CA VAL A 27 -12.22 4.19 16.34
C VAL A 27 -10.72 4.21 16.65
N LEU A 28 -10.35 3.98 17.92
CA LEU A 28 -8.97 3.84 18.39
C LEU A 28 -8.83 2.52 19.16
N LEU A 29 -7.91 1.66 18.70
CA LEU A 29 -7.62 0.34 19.26
C LEU A 29 -6.13 0.23 19.60
N GLN A 30 -5.83 0.17 20.90
CA GLN A 30 -4.49 0.04 21.46
C GLN A 30 -4.49 -1.05 22.55
N ASN A 31 -3.49 -1.93 22.50
CA ASN A 31 -3.41 -3.15 23.32
C ASN A 31 -4.70 -4.00 23.27
N VAL A 32 -5.14 -4.44 22.09
CA VAL A 32 -6.26 -5.40 21.92
C VAL A 32 -5.75 -6.72 21.31
N SER A 33 -6.38 -7.85 21.69
CA SER A 33 -6.04 -9.18 21.14
C SER A 33 -6.76 -9.48 19.81
N THR A 34 -7.99 -8.97 19.65
CA THR A 34 -8.78 -9.10 18.41
C THR A 34 -9.72 -7.90 18.23
N PHE A 35 -10.13 -7.66 16.98
CA PHE A 35 -11.19 -6.72 16.62
C PHE A 35 -12.18 -7.34 15.63
N SER A 36 -13.48 -7.09 15.82
CA SER A 36 -14.55 -7.49 14.91
C SER A 36 -15.75 -6.53 15.01
N ALA A 37 -16.32 -6.13 13.87
CA ALA A 37 -17.49 -5.24 13.82
C ALA A 37 -18.36 -5.53 12.57
N SER A 38 -18.97 -6.72 12.51
CA SER A 38 -19.51 -7.33 11.28
C SER A 38 -20.61 -6.58 10.52
N ASP A 39 -21.15 -5.50 11.09
CA ASP A 39 -22.15 -4.63 10.46
C ASP A 39 -21.67 -3.19 10.25
N LEU A 40 -20.44 -2.87 10.65
CA LEU A 40 -19.86 -1.54 10.50
C LEU A 40 -19.62 -1.22 9.03
N ASN A 41 -20.24 -0.14 8.56
CA ASN A 41 -20.20 0.31 7.18
C ASN A 41 -19.39 1.58 6.98
N LEU A 42 -19.41 2.49 7.96
CA LEU A 42 -18.87 3.85 7.83
C LEU A 42 -18.25 4.32 9.15
N ILE A 43 -17.02 4.84 9.05
CA ILE A 43 -16.32 5.55 10.12
C ILE A 43 -16.24 7.03 9.69
N GLN A 44 -16.76 7.96 10.50
CA GLN A 44 -16.83 9.38 10.14
C GLN A 44 -15.53 10.14 10.40
N GLU A 45 -14.66 9.59 11.23
CA GLU A 45 -13.37 10.16 11.56
C GLU A 45 -12.30 9.09 11.25
N SER A 46 -11.42 8.76 12.19
CA SER A 46 -10.30 7.84 11.91
C SER A 46 -10.56 6.42 12.40
N LEU A 47 -9.88 5.46 11.77
CA LEU A 47 -9.69 4.09 12.23
C LEU A 47 -8.21 3.92 12.58
N ILE A 48 -7.87 3.92 13.86
CA ILE A 48 -6.50 3.83 14.36
C ILE A 48 -6.33 2.49 15.08
N ILE A 49 -5.47 1.64 14.55
CA ILE A 49 -5.13 0.32 15.08
C ILE A 49 -3.63 0.33 15.36
N GLU A 50 -3.26 0.70 16.59
CA GLU A 50 -1.87 0.98 16.95
C GLU A 50 -1.36 0.19 18.15
N GLY A 51 -0.11 -0.28 18.07
CA GLY A 51 0.63 -0.80 19.23
C GLY A 51 0.10 -2.13 19.77
N ASN A 52 -0.73 -2.84 18.99
CA ASN A 52 -1.35 -4.09 19.43
C ASN A 52 -0.35 -5.24 19.26
N SER A 53 0.53 -5.40 20.25
CA SER A 53 1.63 -6.36 20.22
C SER A 53 1.19 -7.82 20.08
N GLN A 54 0.01 -8.17 20.61
CA GLN A 54 -0.57 -9.53 20.58
C GLN A 54 -1.76 -9.67 19.60
N LEU A 55 -1.83 -8.84 18.55
CA LEU A 55 -2.88 -8.89 17.52
C LEU A 55 -2.36 -9.57 16.25
N PRO A 56 -2.50 -10.90 16.09
CA PRO A 56 -1.89 -11.63 14.98
C PRO A 56 -2.56 -11.37 13.63
N LEU A 57 -3.86 -11.06 13.66
CA LEU A 57 -4.75 -10.87 12.53
C LEU A 57 -5.83 -9.85 12.91
N ILE A 58 -6.17 -8.95 11.99
CA ILE A 58 -7.37 -8.12 12.10
C ILE A 58 -8.41 -8.75 11.16
N TYR A 59 -9.57 -9.19 11.69
CA TYR A 59 -10.61 -9.84 10.89
C TYR A 59 -11.48 -8.83 10.12
N LEU A 60 -10.82 -7.93 9.40
CA LEU A 60 -11.41 -6.88 8.57
C LEU A 60 -12.28 -7.44 7.44
N ASN A 61 -12.01 -8.67 7.01
CA ASN A 61 -12.81 -9.44 6.04
C ASN A 61 -14.26 -9.69 6.51
N SER A 62 -14.55 -9.51 7.80
CA SER A 62 -15.92 -9.56 8.35
C SER A 62 -16.65 -8.21 8.29
N LEU A 63 -15.94 -7.11 8.02
CA LEU A 63 -16.50 -5.76 7.97
C LEU A 63 -17.10 -5.47 6.60
N LYS A 64 -18.23 -4.78 6.61
CA LYS A 64 -18.89 -4.22 5.42
C LYS A 64 -18.47 -2.75 5.25
N LEU A 65 -17.24 -2.43 5.67
CA LEU A 65 -16.70 -1.09 5.88
C LEU A 65 -16.26 -0.50 4.53
N TYR A 66 -17.14 0.29 3.93
CA TYR A 66 -16.90 0.88 2.61
C TYR A 66 -16.20 2.24 2.67
N ALA A 67 -16.27 2.96 3.79
CA ALA A 67 -15.68 4.30 3.90
C ALA A 67 -15.15 4.62 5.30
N VAL A 68 -14.00 5.31 5.32
CA VAL A 68 -13.43 5.98 6.49
C VAL A 68 -13.16 7.43 6.11
N GLN A 69 -13.94 8.39 6.61
CA GLN A 69 -13.87 9.78 6.12
C GLN A 69 -12.60 10.51 6.61
N GLY A 70 -12.01 10.07 7.73
CA GLY A 70 -10.69 10.46 8.21
C GLY A 70 -9.61 9.43 7.86
N SER A 71 -8.63 9.25 8.75
CA SER A 71 -7.44 8.43 8.47
C SER A 71 -7.65 6.96 8.85
N VAL A 72 -7.31 6.04 7.95
CA VAL A 72 -7.01 4.64 8.28
C VAL A 72 -5.54 4.57 8.68
N VAL A 73 -5.26 4.14 9.91
CA VAL A 73 -3.90 3.99 10.46
C VAL A 73 -3.77 2.60 11.05
N VAL A 74 -2.84 1.80 10.52
CA VAL A 74 -2.46 0.49 11.07
C VAL A 74 -0.95 0.54 11.35
N ALA A 75 -0.58 0.75 12.61
CA ALA A 75 0.79 1.08 12.99
C ALA A 75 1.32 0.25 14.17
N ASN A 76 2.61 -0.07 14.20
CA ASN A 76 3.30 -0.60 15.38
C ASN A 76 2.71 -1.92 15.95
N ASN A 77 2.00 -2.72 15.14
CA ASN A 77 1.40 -3.99 15.59
C ASN A 77 2.38 -5.15 15.36
N ALA A 78 3.07 -5.58 16.43
CA ALA A 78 4.25 -6.45 16.33
C ALA A 78 3.97 -7.88 15.82
N ASP A 79 2.85 -8.48 16.20
CA ASP A 79 2.46 -9.83 15.77
C ASP A 79 1.61 -9.87 14.49
N LEU A 80 1.18 -8.72 13.98
CA LEU A 80 0.25 -8.62 12.85
C LEU A 80 0.85 -9.17 11.56
N SER A 81 0.16 -10.12 10.93
CA SER A 81 0.66 -10.91 9.79
C SER A 81 0.03 -10.58 8.43
N ASN A 82 -1.20 -10.07 8.40
CA ASN A 82 -1.92 -9.66 7.19
C ASN A 82 -2.78 -8.43 7.46
N ILE A 83 -2.92 -7.56 6.47
CA ILE A 83 -3.85 -6.42 6.46
C ILE A 83 -4.68 -6.50 5.18
N SER A 84 -6.00 -6.33 5.32
CA SER A 84 -6.95 -6.50 4.22
C SER A 84 -8.21 -5.63 4.44
N PHE A 85 -8.77 -5.04 3.38
CA PHE A 85 -9.93 -4.14 3.48
C PHE A 85 -10.94 -4.35 2.32
N PRO A 86 -11.46 -5.57 2.12
CA PRO A 86 -12.09 -6.03 0.86
C PRO A 86 -13.31 -5.26 0.34
N THR A 87 -13.90 -4.37 1.14
CA THR A 87 -15.05 -3.54 0.73
C THR A 87 -14.79 -2.04 0.78
N LEU A 88 -13.59 -1.60 1.19
CA LEU A 88 -13.23 -0.20 1.38
C LEU A 88 -13.07 0.51 0.03
N THR A 89 -13.96 1.44 -0.28
CA THR A 89 -13.92 2.25 -1.51
C THR A 89 -13.30 3.62 -1.32
N SER A 90 -13.27 4.14 -0.09
CA SER A 90 -12.77 5.49 0.21
C SER A 90 -12.13 5.63 1.59
N ALA A 91 -11.02 6.37 1.64
CA ALA A 91 -10.36 6.81 2.87
C ALA A 91 -10.03 8.31 2.85
N GLY A 92 -9.96 8.98 3.99
CA GLY A 92 -9.38 10.32 4.10
C GLY A 92 -7.85 10.27 3.91
N ASN A 93 -7.18 9.39 4.66
CA ASN A 93 -5.78 9.00 4.45
C ASN A 93 -5.63 7.49 4.68
N LEU A 94 -4.56 6.88 4.16
CA LEU A 94 -4.19 5.50 4.44
C LEU A 94 -2.73 5.43 4.90
N SER A 95 -2.49 4.94 6.11
CA SER A 95 -1.16 4.78 6.70
C SER A 95 -0.99 3.36 7.25
N ILE A 96 -0.08 2.59 6.67
CA ILE A 96 0.27 1.24 7.10
C ILE A 96 1.78 1.18 7.31
N THR A 97 2.23 1.24 8.57
CA THR A 97 3.66 1.43 8.89
C THR A 97 4.09 0.59 10.10
N SER A 98 5.36 0.21 10.18
CA SER A 98 5.94 -0.44 11.38
C SER A 98 5.22 -1.71 11.87
N ASN A 99 4.62 -2.50 10.98
CA ASN A 99 4.02 -3.81 11.30
C ASN A 99 4.97 -4.93 10.79
N PRO A 100 5.97 -5.37 11.58
CA PRO A 100 7.16 -6.07 11.06
C PRO A 100 6.90 -7.49 10.55
N LYS A 101 5.76 -8.11 10.88
CA LYS A 101 5.37 -9.45 10.39
C LYS A 101 4.37 -9.42 9.23
N VAL A 102 3.94 -8.24 8.78
CA VAL A 102 3.03 -8.12 7.64
C VAL A 102 3.79 -8.41 6.35
N MET A 103 3.58 -9.62 5.82
CA MET A 103 4.18 -10.06 4.56
C MET A 103 3.29 -9.74 3.35
N ALA A 104 1.99 -9.51 3.57
CA ALA A 104 1.00 -9.27 2.53
C ALA A 104 -0.02 -8.21 2.98
N ILE A 105 -0.31 -7.27 2.08
CA ILE A 105 -1.28 -6.18 2.25
C ILE A 105 -2.21 -6.26 1.04
N ASP A 106 -3.31 -6.98 1.21
CA ASP A 106 -4.14 -7.50 0.12
C ASP A 106 -5.55 -6.90 0.18
N GLN A 107 -6.41 -7.22 -0.80
CA GLN A 107 -7.84 -6.92 -0.74
C GLN A 107 -8.13 -5.42 -0.53
N PHE A 108 -7.40 -4.55 -1.23
CA PHE A 108 -7.74 -3.14 -1.42
C PHE A 108 -8.31 -2.89 -2.83
N ASP A 109 -8.79 -3.93 -3.49
CA ASP A 109 -9.14 -3.92 -4.91
C ASP A 109 -10.22 -2.90 -5.26
N MET A 110 -11.10 -2.57 -4.30
CA MET A 110 -12.18 -1.59 -4.46
C MET A 110 -11.80 -0.15 -4.09
N LEU A 111 -10.58 0.11 -3.60
CA LEU A 111 -10.17 1.42 -3.06
C LEU A 111 -9.98 2.45 -4.19
N ALA A 112 -11.06 3.13 -4.55
CA ALA A 112 -11.09 4.10 -5.65
C ALA A 112 -10.54 5.48 -5.27
N THR A 113 -10.67 5.89 -4.00
CA THR A 113 -10.35 7.26 -3.55
C THR A 113 -9.64 7.31 -2.21
N VAL A 114 -8.54 8.05 -2.15
CA VAL A 114 -7.97 8.60 -0.92
C VAL A 114 -7.92 10.13 -1.04
N GLU A 115 -8.49 10.87 -0.09
CA GLU A 115 -8.58 12.35 -0.19
C GLU A 115 -7.23 13.06 0.10
N GLY A 116 -6.35 12.39 0.83
CA GLY A 116 -5.02 12.87 1.21
C GLY A 116 -3.90 11.91 0.79
N GLN A 117 -3.15 11.42 1.77
CA GLN A 117 -1.94 10.63 1.54
C GLN A 117 -2.17 9.12 1.70
N ILE A 118 -1.50 8.36 0.84
CA ILE A 118 -1.21 6.93 1.01
C ILE A 118 0.25 6.80 1.45
N THR A 119 0.48 6.16 2.60
CA THR A 119 1.80 5.83 3.14
C THR A 119 1.83 4.35 3.53
N VAL A 120 2.72 3.57 2.92
CA VAL A 120 2.87 2.13 3.23
C VAL A 120 4.35 1.80 3.42
N SER A 121 4.76 1.32 4.60
CA SER A 121 6.15 0.95 4.88
C SER A 121 6.31 -0.35 5.68
N GLY A 122 7.25 -1.21 5.24
CA GLY A 122 7.46 -2.52 5.86
C GLY A 122 8.37 -3.46 5.06
N ASN A 123 8.04 -4.75 5.08
CA ASN A 123 8.76 -5.84 4.39
C ASN A 123 7.81 -6.78 3.61
N PHE A 124 6.68 -6.22 3.16
CA PHE A 124 5.65 -6.94 2.40
C PHE A 124 6.14 -7.27 0.99
N GLY A 125 5.77 -8.45 0.49
CA GLY A 125 6.10 -8.88 -0.87
C GLY A 125 5.21 -8.24 -1.94
N ASN A 126 3.97 -7.89 -1.58
CA ASN A 126 2.95 -7.31 -2.45
C ASN A 126 2.08 -6.30 -1.71
N VAL A 127 1.64 -5.27 -2.44
CA VAL A 127 0.53 -4.36 -2.13
C VAL A 127 0.10 -3.71 -3.45
N SER A 128 -1.19 -3.49 -3.68
CA SER A 128 -1.72 -2.85 -4.89
C SER A 128 -3.06 -2.14 -4.63
N PHE A 129 -3.39 -1.16 -5.47
CA PHE A 129 -4.66 -0.40 -5.41
C PHE A 129 -5.26 -0.26 -6.82
N PRO A 130 -5.76 -1.35 -7.44
CA PRO A 130 -6.07 -1.39 -8.87
C PRO A 130 -7.18 -0.44 -9.31
N ASP A 131 -8.20 -0.18 -8.49
CA ASP A 131 -9.25 0.80 -8.80
C ASP A 131 -8.91 2.26 -8.43
N LEU A 132 -7.73 2.56 -7.87
CA LEU A 132 -7.42 3.90 -7.34
C LEU A 132 -7.36 4.95 -8.45
N LYS A 133 -8.30 5.91 -8.39
CA LYS A 133 -8.48 6.99 -9.37
C LYS A 133 -8.19 8.38 -8.78
N ASN A 134 -8.04 8.49 -7.46
CA ASN A 134 -7.70 9.72 -6.77
C ASN A 134 -6.88 9.47 -5.49
N ALA A 135 -5.68 10.05 -5.41
CA ALA A 135 -4.91 10.30 -4.21
C ALA A 135 -4.15 11.63 -4.37
N ARG A 136 -3.86 12.33 -3.27
CA ARG A 136 -2.97 13.51 -3.34
C ARG A 136 -1.53 13.07 -3.40
N SER A 137 -1.08 12.27 -2.45
CA SER A 137 0.30 11.82 -2.36
C SER A 137 0.40 10.32 -2.11
N LEU A 138 1.43 9.68 -2.66
CA LEU A 138 1.73 8.27 -2.44
C LEU A 138 3.21 8.08 -2.10
N SER A 139 3.49 7.43 -0.97
CA SER A 139 4.83 6.96 -0.59
C SER A 139 4.73 5.49 -0.16
N VAL A 140 5.39 4.60 -0.90
CA VAL A 140 5.36 3.14 -0.65
C VAL A 140 6.78 2.60 -0.60
N SER A 141 7.20 2.02 0.52
CA SER A 141 8.56 1.48 0.71
C SER A 141 8.52 0.07 1.29
N SER A 142 9.12 -0.89 0.59
CA SER A 142 9.34 -2.24 1.11
C SER A 142 10.83 -2.59 1.11
N ALA A 143 11.29 -3.16 2.22
CA ALA A 143 12.59 -3.82 2.32
C ALA A 143 12.65 -5.17 1.57
N ASN A 144 11.53 -5.62 1.02
CA ASN A 144 11.41 -6.94 0.40
C ASN A 144 12.03 -6.99 -1.00
N SER A 145 12.91 -7.96 -1.24
CA SER A 145 13.65 -8.12 -2.49
C SER A 145 12.81 -8.55 -3.70
N THR A 146 11.51 -8.85 -3.54
CA THR A 146 10.58 -9.12 -4.64
C THR A 146 9.58 -7.98 -4.90
N PHE A 147 9.57 -6.92 -4.09
CA PHE A 147 8.57 -5.86 -4.22
C PHE A 147 8.82 -4.98 -5.46
N ASN A 148 7.76 -4.68 -6.21
CA ASN A 148 7.79 -3.98 -7.49
C ASN A 148 6.98 -2.68 -7.45
N CYS A 149 7.57 -1.59 -7.94
CA CYS A 149 6.95 -0.27 -8.02
C CYS A 149 6.16 0.03 -9.30
N SER A 150 6.13 -0.87 -10.31
CA SER A 150 5.48 -0.62 -11.61
C SER A 150 4.03 -0.14 -11.51
N ASP A 151 3.21 -0.78 -10.68
CA ASP A 151 1.78 -0.44 -10.54
C ASP A 151 1.60 0.97 -9.97
N PHE A 152 2.39 1.31 -8.95
CA PHE A 152 2.40 2.64 -8.32
C PHE A 152 2.88 3.72 -9.28
N ALA A 153 3.83 3.40 -10.15
CA ALA A 153 4.30 4.31 -11.17
C ALA A 153 3.22 4.56 -12.24
N MET A 154 2.39 3.56 -12.59
CA MET A 154 1.22 3.78 -13.46
C MET A 154 0.19 4.73 -12.83
N LEU A 155 -0.11 4.59 -11.53
CA LEU A 155 -1.02 5.49 -10.80
C LEU A 155 -0.54 6.97 -10.85
N TRP A 156 0.78 7.19 -10.88
CA TRP A 156 1.39 8.51 -11.10
C TRP A 156 1.33 8.94 -12.58
N THR A 157 1.68 8.07 -13.54
CA THR A 157 1.62 8.39 -14.99
C THR A 157 0.22 8.76 -15.47
N TYR A 158 -0.83 8.11 -14.94
CA TYR A 158 -2.23 8.44 -15.27
C TYR A 158 -2.80 9.64 -14.49
N GLY A 159 -2.02 10.25 -13.58
CA GLY A 159 -2.46 11.42 -12.79
C GLY A 159 -3.50 11.10 -11.70
N PHE A 160 -3.63 9.83 -11.31
CA PHE A 160 -4.47 9.42 -10.18
C PHE A 160 -3.82 9.84 -8.84
N VAL A 161 -2.48 9.82 -8.77
CA VAL A 161 -1.68 10.53 -7.74
C VAL A 161 -1.27 11.90 -8.29
N LYS A 162 -1.34 12.97 -7.48
CA LYS A 162 -1.34 14.37 -7.98
C LYS A 162 -0.19 15.26 -7.50
N ASP A 163 0.09 15.26 -6.20
CA ASP A 163 0.96 16.25 -5.55
C ASP A 163 2.39 15.69 -5.35
N ALA A 164 2.53 14.44 -4.94
CA ALA A 164 3.82 13.77 -4.72
C ALA A 164 3.74 12.25 -4.91
N TYR A 165 4.81 11.68 -5.49
CA TYR A 165 4.95 10.24 -5.71
C TYR A 165 6.35 9.78 -5.29
N GLU A 166 6.40 8.71 -4.50
CA GLU A 166 7.60 8.00 -4.08
C GLU A 166 7.29 6.50 -4.02
N CYS A 167 8.15 5.68 -4.61
CA CYS A 167 8.10 4.23 -4.40
C CYS A 167 9.50 3.64 -4.32
N GLN A 168 9.75 2.84 -3.29
CA GLN A 168 11.00 2.15 -3.02
C GLN A 168 10.74 0.65 -2.94
N GLY A 169 11.29 -0.08 -3.92
CA GLY A 169 11.23 -1.53 -4.03
C GLY A 169 12.44 -2.05 -4.79
N ALA A 170 12.58 -3.38 -4.85
CA ALA A 170 13.70 -4.02 -5.54
C ALA A 170 13.56 -4.01 -7.07
N TYR A 171 12.33 -3.95 -7.58
CA TYR A 171 12.07 -3.76 -9.01
C TYR A 171 11.44 -2.39 -9.29
N PHE A 172 12.01 -1.67 -10.25
CA PHE A 172 11.56 -0.36 -10.70
C PHE A 172 11.70 -0.31 -12.22
N ASP A 173 10.58 -0.44 -12.95
CA ASP A 173 10.57 -0.14 -14.37
C ASP A 173 10.59 1.38 -14.59
N ARG A 174 11.52 1.86 -15.43
CA ARG A 174 11.68 3.28 -15.77
C ARG A 174 10.68 3.78 -16.81
N SER A 175 9.92 2.90 -17.46
CA SER A 175 8.98 3.20 -18.56
C SER A 175 7.94 4.29 -18.28
N SER A 176 7.71 4.60 -17.00
CA SER A 176 6.65 5.45 -16.45
C SER A 176 7.12 6.85 -15.98
N SER A 177 8.37 7.23 -16.25
CA SER A 177 8.95 8.52 -15.83
C SER A 177 8.32 9.71 -16.59
N PRO A 178 7.53 10.61 -15.96
CA PRO A 178 7.17 11.86 -16.62
C PRO A 178 8.39 12.77 -16.70
N VAL A 179 8.78 13.15 -17.92
CA VAL A 179 9.98 13.98 -18.16
C VAL A 179 9.75 15.40 -17.64
N LYS A 180 10.20 15.67 -16.41
CA LYS A 180 10.37 17.03 -15.90
C LYS A 180 11.79 17.48 -16.24
N ALA A 181 11.90 18.38 -17.22
CA ALA A 181 13.18 18.73 -17.83
C ALA A 181 14.15 19.43 -16.87
N SER A 182 15.38 18.93 -16.84
CA SER A 182 16.58 19.58 -16.28
C SER A 182 17.73 19.38 -17.26
N THR A 183 18.58 20.40 -17.41
CA THR A 183 19.58 20.49 -18.50
C THR A 183 20.79 19.58 -18.32
N PRO A 184 21.45 19.16 -19.42
CA PRO A 184 22.66 18.35 -19.35
C PRO A 184 23.87 19.19 -18.92
N ASN A 185 24.72 18.60 -18.07
CA ASN A 185 26.13 18.96 -18.00
C ASN A 185 26.94 17.74 -18.44
N GLN A 186 27.96 17.97 -19.26
CA GLN A 186 29.02 17.00 -19.49
C GLN A 186 29.96 16.99 -18.28
N ASP A 187 30.58 15.86 -18.00
CA ASP A 187 32.02 15.86 -17.77
C ASP A 187 32.63 14.52 -18.22
N ASP A 188 33.90 14.53 -18.62
CA ASP A 188 34.61 13.40 -19.22
C ASP A 188 35.90 13.10 -18.44
N SER A 189 36.17 11.82 -18.14
CA SER A 189 37.49 11.32 -17.74
C SER A 189 37.53 9.78 -17.71
N THR A 190 37.80 9.19 -18.89
CA THR A 190 38.81 8.14 -19.14
C THR A 190 39.35 7.26 -17.98
N GLY A 191 39.44 5.94 -18.20
CA GLY A 191 40.59 5.15 -17.71
C GLY A 191 40.36 3.67 -17.37
N GLY A 192 40.77 2.74 -18.25
CA GLY A 192 40.92 1.31 -17.92
C GLY A 192 40.66 0.35 -19.09
N LEU A 193 41.73 -0.16 -19.72
CA LEU A 193 41.64 -1.17 -20.79
C LEU A 193 41.85 -2.60 -20.26
N ALA A 194 41.14 -3.55 -20.85
CA ALA A 194 41.47 -4.98 -20.92
C ALA A 194 40.84 -5.60 -22.20
N THR A 195 41.44 -6.65 -22.77
CA THR A 195 41.00 -7.34 -24.01
C THR A 195 41.22 -8.86 -23.86
N ASP A 196 40.87 -9.80 -24.75
CA ASP A 196 40.39 -9.84 -26.15
C ASP A 196 39.33 -10.98 -26.29
N GLU A 197 38.64 -11.27 -27.40
CA GLU A 197 38.84 -10.89 -28.82
C GLU A 197 37.48 -10.62 -29.52
N LYS A 198 37.39 -10.85 -30.83
CA LYS A 198 36.24 -10.60 -31.70
C LYS A 198 35.05 -11.56 -31.44
N ALA A 199 33.83 -11.08 -31.66
CA ALA A 199 33.12 -11.25 -32.95
C ALA A 199 31.59 -11.02 -32.82
N GLY A 200 30.94 -10.57 -33.91
CA GLY A 200 29.47 -10.67 -34.08
C GLY A 200 28.74 -9.37 -34.42
N ILE A 201 28.79 -8.94 -35.69
CA ILE A 201 27.92 -7.86 -36.20
C ILE A 201 26.59 -8.48 -36.66
N GLY A 202 25.60 -8.57 -35.76
CA GLY A 202 24.26 -9.11 -36.06
C GLY A 202 23.25 -8.02 -36.39
N LEU A 203 22.99 -7.76 -37.68
CA LEU A 203 22.05 -6.74 -38.13
C LEU A 203 20.74 -7.34 -38.69
N SER A 204 19.79 -7.61 -37.79
CA SER A 204 18.40 -7.99 -38.13
C SER A 204 17.53 -7.85 -36.86
N ALA A 205 16.22 -7.62 -36.92
CA ALA A 205 15.33 -6.98 -37.90
C ALA A 205 14.02 -6.64 -37.13
N LEU A 206 13.17 -5.74 -37.61
CA LEU A 206 11.84 -5.57 -36.99
C LEU A 206 10.93 -6.73 -37.40
N GLU A 207 10.45 -7.50 -36.44
CA GLU A 207 9.17 -8.20 -36.56
C GLU A 207 8.24 -7.81 -35.41
N ARG A 208 7.07 -7.28 -35.76
CA ARG A 208 5.95 -7.08 -34.83
C ARG A 208 5.14 -8.36 -34.82
N SER A 209 5.06 -9.06 -33.69
CA SER A 209 4.04 -10.10 -33.49
C SER A 209 2.92 -9.56 -32.61
N LEU A 210 1.68 -9.61 -33.12
CA LEU A 210 0.48 -9.11 -32.47
C LEU A 210 -0.28 -10.30 -31.88
N PHE A 211 0.01 -10.66 -30.64
CA PHE A 211 -0.76 -11.69 -29.93
C PHE A 211 -2.01 -11.09 -29.30
N GLY A 212 -3.17 -11.38 -29.91
CA GLY A 212 -4.46 -11.28 -29.23
C GLY A 212 -4.67 -12.44 -28.27
N LEU A 213 -5.50 -12.24 -27.26
CA LEU A 213 -5.99 -13.28 -26.36
C LEU A 213 -7.51 -13.24 -26.39
N GLU A 214 -8.15 -14.36 -26.77
CA GLU A 214 -9.61 -14.49 -26.69
C GLU A 214 -10.05 -14.87 -25.27
N LEU A 215 -11.23 -14.40 -24.88
CA LEU A 215 -11.88 -14.73 -23.62
C LEU A 215 -12.82 -15.92 -23.78
N PHE A 216 -12.85 -16.79 -22.77
CA PHE A 216 -13.92 -17.75 -22.49
C PHE A 216 -14.31 -17.61 -21.01
#